data_AF-A0A183S9I8-F1
#
_entry.id   AF-A0A183S9I8-F1
#
_cell.length_a   1.000
_cell.length_b   1.000
_cell.length_c   1.000
_cell.angle_alpha   90.00
_cell.angle_beta   90.00
_cell.angle_gamma   90.00
#
_symmetry.space_group_name_H-M   'P 1'
#
loop_
_entity.id
_entity.type
_entity.pdbx_description
1 polymer ?
#
loop_
_entity_poly.entity_id
_entity_poly.type
_entity_poly.pdbx_seq_one_letter_code
_entity_poly.pdbx_strand_id
1 'polypeptide(L)'
;MLLSRCALVLMPAAVEQYMHSDRYFAPHARFYVREMRIRAYSQHLDSYSSLSLESMAATFGVTMPFLDTELSRFIANGRLACKIDKVAGIVETTRPDNVNSQYQVSPIL
;
A
#
# COMPACT_ATOMS: atom_id res chain seq x y z
N MET A 1 -12.50 3.21 -17.65
CA MET A 1 -11.57 2.54 -16.71
C MET A 1 -10.27 3.33 -16.43
N LEU A 2 -10.00 4.47 -17.06
CA LEU A 2 -8.76 5.26 -16.88
C LEU A 2 -8.82 6.39 -15.84
N LEU A 3 -9.95 6.64 -15.17
CA LEU A 3 -10.09 7.75 -14.20
C LEU A 3 -9.88 7.35 -12.72
N SER A 4 -9.75 6.06 -12.39
CA SER A 4 -9.75 5.59 -10.99
C SER A 4 -8.34 5.45 -10.35
N ARG A 5 -7.27 5.68 -11.12
CA ARG A 5 -5.90 5.32 -10.70
C ARG A 5 -4.97 6.48 -10.33
N CYS A 6 -5.25 7.72 -10.76
CA CYS A 6 -4.40 8.88 -10.42
C CYS A 6 -4.86 9.67 -9.18
N ALA A 7 -6.11 9.51 -8.73
CA ALA A 7 -6.68 10.38 -7.71
C ALA A 7 -6.21 10.10 -6.28
N LEU A 8 -5.59 8.95 -5.99
CA LEU A 8 -5.34 8.54 -4.60
C LEU A 8 -4.08 9.15 -3.98
N VAL A 9 -3.15 9.70 -4.78
CA VAL A 9 -1.86 10.22 -4.27
C VAL A 9 -2.01 11.61 -3.63
N LEU A 10 -3.02 12.41 -4.05
CA LEU A 10 -3.19 13.79 -3.58
C LEU A 10 -4.23 13.96 -2.45
N MET A 11 -5.08 12.97 -2.21
CA MET A 11 -6.20 13.08 -1.26
C MET A 11 -5.83 13.04 0.24
N PRO A 12 -4.77 12.37 0.73
CA PRO A 12 -4.62 12.20 2.18
C PRO A 12 -4.29 13.50 2.91
N ALA A 13 -3.52 14.43 2.32
CA ALA A 13 -3.10 15.64 3.01
C ALA A 13 -4.25 16.63 3.29
N ALA A 14 -5.14 16.84 2.31
CA ALA A 14 -6.31 17.69 2.48
C ALA A 14 -7.34 17.06 3.43
N VAL A 15 -7.51 15.74 3.36
CA VAL A 15 -8.45 15.01 4.23
C VAL A 15 -7.95 14.96 5.67
N GLU A 16 -6.64 14.84 5.90
CA GLU A 16 -6.05 14.89 7.25
C GLU A 16 -6.33 16.23 7.93
N GLN A 17 -6.17 17.35 7.23
CA GLN A 17 -6.51 18.67 7.75
C GLN A 17 -8.00 18.80 8.07
N TYR A 18 -8.88 18.28 7.21
CA TYR A 18 -10.32 18.28 7.46
C TYR A 18 -10.70 17.40 8.67
N MET A 19 -10.11 16.21 8.79
CA MET A 19 -10.36 15.30 9.91
C MET A 19 -9.86 15.86 11.24
N HIS A 20 -8.77 16.63 11.24
CA HIS A 20 -8.29 17.31 12.45
C HIS A 20 -9.16 18.50 12.87
N SER A 21 -9.91 19.10 11.94
CA SER A 21 -10.84 20.18 12.25
C SER A 21 -12.11 19.71 12.97
N ASP A 22 -12.48 18.44 12.81
CA ASP A 22 -13.64 17.84 13.46
C ASP A 22 -13.27 17.17 14.79
N ARG A 23 -13.99 17.50 15.85
CA ARG A 23 -13.80 16.99 17.22
C ARG A 23 -13.87 15.47 17.30
N TYR A 24 -14.73 14.83 16.50
CA TYR A 24 -14.94 13.38 16.57
C TYR A 24 -13.95 12.59 15.71
N PHE A 25 -13.51 13.16 14.59
CA PHE A 25 -12.56 12.50 13.68
C PHE A 25 -11.10 12.73 14.06
N ALA A 26 -10.77 13.81 14.77
CA ALA A 26 -9.42 14.12 15.22
C ALA A 26 -8.68 12.95 15.91
N PRO A 27 -9.27 12.19 16.86
CA PRO A 27 -8.58 11.05 17.48
C PRO A 27 -8.34 9.88 16.52
N HIS A 28 -9.15 9.74 15.47
CA HIS A 28 -9.08 8.63 14.50
C HIS A 28 -8.35 9.00 13.19
N ALA A 29 -7.98 10.26 13.00
CA ALA A 29 -7.31 10.76 11.79
C ALA A 29 -6.04 9.96 11.45
N ARG A 30 -5.21 9.67 12.46
CA ARG A 30 -3.96 8.91 12.26
C ARG A 30 -4.20 7.48 11.77
N PHE A 31 -5.25 6.82 12.27
CA PHE A 31 -5.63 5.49 11.80
C PHE A 31 -6.11 5.54 10.35
N TYR A 32 -6.96 6.53 10.03
CA TYR A 32 -7.47 6.71 8.68
C TYR A 32 -6.37 6.97 7.65
N VAL A 33 -5.42 7.87 7.96
CA VAL A 33 -4.27 8.14 7.08
C VAL A 33 -3.44 6.88 6.85
N ARG A 34 -3.23 6.06 7.89
CA ARG A 34 -2.52 4.79 7.76
C ARG A 34 -3.24 3.81 6.82
N GLU A 35 -4.56 3.66 6.96
CA GLU A 35 -5.36 2.80 6.09
C GLU A 35 -5.37 3.28 4.64
N MET A 36 -5.51 4.59 4.42
CA MET A 36 -5.51 5.19 3.09
C MET A 36 -4.19 4.95 2.37
N ARG A 37 -3.04 5.06 3.06
CA ARG A 37 -1.72 4.74 2.50
C ARG A 37 -1.62 3.29 2.05
N ILE A 38 -2.07 2.34 2.88
CA ILE A 38 -2.04 0.91 2.54
C ILE A 38 -2.89 0.62 1.30
N ARG A 39 -4.08 1.23 1.20
CA ARG A 39 -4.94 1.11 0.02
C ARG A 39 -4.30 1.71 -1.24
N ALA A 40 -3.63 2.86 -1.12
CA ALA A 40 -2.91 3.48 -2.23
C ALA A 40 -1.80 2.58 -2.77
N TYR A 41 -0.95 2.04 -1.89
CA TYR A 41 0.13 1.15 -2.29
C TYR A 41 -0.40 -0.16 -2.85
N SER A 42 -1.41 -0.76 -2.22
CA SER A 42 -2.05 -1.98 -2.72
C SER A 42 -2.64 -1.78 -4.11
N GLN A 43 -3.36 -0.69 -4.35
CA GLN A 43 -3.93 -0.40 -5.66
C GLN A 43 -2.87 -0.16 -6.74
N HIS A 44 -1.79 0.54 -6.39
CA HIS A 44 -0.67 0.74 -7.31
C HIS A 44 -0.04 -0.61 -7.66
N LEU A 45 0.26 -1.43 -6.65
CA LEU A 45 0.89 -2.74 -6.81
C LEU A 45 -0.02 -3.78 -7.48
N ASP A 46 -1.35 -3.75 -7.30
CA ASP A 46 -2.29 -4.68 -7.96
C ASP A 46 -2.32 -4.50 -9.50
N SER A 47 -1.74 -3.41 -9.99
CA SER A 47 -1.57 -3.11 -11.42
C SER A 47 -0.35 -3.76 -12.04
N TYR A 48 0.65 -4.13 -11.23
CA TYR A 48 1.99 -4.52 -11.66
C TYR A 48 2.42 -5.82 -10.99
N SER A 49 2.88 -6.79 -11.79
CA SER A 49 3.49 -8.01 -11.24
C SER A 49 4.87 -7.73 -10.66
N SER A 50 5.62 -6.82 -11.28
CA SER A 50 6.93 -6.33 -10.84
C SER A 50 7.06 -4.84 -11.15
N LEU A 51 7.69 -4.09 -10.26
CA LEU A 51 7.85 -2.64 -10.38
C LEU A 51 9.15 -2.17 -9.73
N SER A 52 9.86 -1.21 -10.34
CA SER A 52 11.07 -0.63 -9.75
C SER A 52 10.73 0.37 -8.64
N LEU A 53 11.49 0.33 -7.54
CA LEU A 53 11.33 1.26 -6.41
C LEU A 53 11.50 2.72 -6.82
N GLU A 54 12.36 3.02 -7.79
CA GLU A 54 12.57 4.37 -8.32
C GLU A 54 11.33 4.91 -9.03
N SER A 55 10.68 4.10 -9.87
CA SER A 55 9.45 4.51 -10.58
C SER A 55 8.27 4.71 -9.61
N MET A 56 8.21 3.88 -8.56
CA MET A 56 7.26 4.04 -7.47
C MET A 56 7.48 5.37 -6.75
N ALA A 57 8.72 5.61 -6.34
CA ALA A 57 9.14 6.82 -5.63
C ALA A 57 8.82 8.09 -6.43
N ALA A 58 9.09 8.08 -7.75
CA ALA A 58 8.75 9.17 -8.66
C ALA A 58 7.24 9.42 -8.76
N THR A 59 6.43 8.35 -8.81
CA THR A 59 4.96 8.46 -8.91
C THR A 59 4.33 9.02 -7.64
N PHE A 60 4.87 8.66 -6.47
CA PHE A 60 4.39 9.15 -5.17
C PHE A 60 5.07 10.46 -4.74
N GLY A 61 6.12 10.92 -5.44
CA GLY A 61 6.89 12.10 -5.07
C GLY A 61 7.64 11.96 -3.74
N VAL A 62 8.05 10.73 -3.38
CA VAL A 62 8.75 10.42 -2.13
C VAL A 62 10.16 9.91 -2.39
N THR A 63 11.03 9.96 -1.39
CA THR A 63 12.39 9.41 -1.49
C THR A 63 12.39 7.88 -1.39
N MET A 64 13.25 7.19 -2.15
CA MET A 64 13.46 5.73 -2.03
C MET A 64 13.63 5.21 -0.58
N PRO A 65 14.51 5.79 0.28
CA PRO A 65 14.68 5.27 1.63
C PRO A 65 13.41 5.36 2.47
N PHE A 66 12.61 6.42 2.29
CA PHE A 66 11.32 6.55 2.96
C PHE A 66 10.36 5.44 2.52
N LEU A 67 10.30 5.15 1.22
CA LEU A 67 9.43 4.12 0.66
C LEU A 67 9.83 2.71 1.13
N ASP A 68 11.13 2.40 1.20
CA ASP A 68 11.66 1.13 1.76
C ASP A 68 11.20 0.92 3.22
N THR A 69 11.30 1.96 4.06
CA THR A 69 10.87 1.88 5.47
C THR A 69 9.36 1.77 5.67
N GLU A 70 8.54 2.44 4.83
CA GLU A 70 7.09 2.32 4.90
C GLU A 70 6.62 0.94 4.43
N LEU A 71 7.10 0.47 3.27
CA LEU A 71 6.69 -0.82 2.74
C LEU A 71 7.13 -1.98 3.63
N SER A 72 8.38 -1.97 4.13
CA SER A 72 8.86 -2.99 5.07
C SER A 72 7.98 -3.10 6.32
N ARG A 73 7.52 -1.97 6.87
CA ARG A 73 6.58 -1.97 8.00
C ARG A 73 5.23 -2.60 7.63
N PHE A 74 4.70 -2.36 6.43
CA PHE A 74 3.41 -2.93 6.01
C PHE A 74 3.49 -4.42 5.68
N ILE A 75 4.60 -4.86 5.09
CA ILE A 75 4.88 -6.28 4.82
C ILE A 75 5.07 -7.05 6.13
N ALA A 76 5.83 -6.50 7.08
CA ALA A 76 6.01 -7.11 8.40
C ALA A 76 4.70 -7.29 9.18
N ASN A 77 3.72 -6.40 8.96
CA ASN A 77 2.37 -6.52 9.53
C ASN A 77 1.44 -7.45 8.73
N GLY A 78 1.90 -8.08 7.65
CA GLY A 78 1.10 -8.97 6.80
C GLY A 78 -0.01 -8.24 6.02
N ARG A 79 0.08 -6.92 5.90
CA ARG A 79 -0.99 -6.08 5.35
C ARG A 79 -0.88 -5.81 3.86
N LEU A 80 0.26 -6.18 3.28
CA LEU A 80 0.57 -5.96 1.88
C LEU A 80 1.37 -7.18 1.38
N ALA A 81 0.79 -7.91 0.43
CA ALA A 81 1.35 -9.14 -0.12
C ALA A 81 2.35 -8.84 -1.25
N CYS A 82 3.49 -8.26 -0.88
CA CYS A 82 4.59 -8.03 -1.80
C CYS A 82 5.92 -8.38 -1.16
N LYS A 83 6.91 -8.62 -2.01
CA LYS A 83 8.29 -8.88 -1.64
C LYS A 83 9.18 -7.79 -2.23
N ILE A 84 10.05 -7.24 -1.40
CA ILE A 84 11.02 -6.22 -1.81
C ILE A 84 12.36 -6.90 -2.03
N ASP A 85 12.97 -6.67 -3.20
CA ASP A 85 14.37 -6.96 -3.46
C ASP A 85 15.17 -5.66 -3.47
N LYS A 86 15.98 -5.46 -2.44
CA LYS A 86 16.82 -4.26 -2.27
C LYS A 86 18.05 -4.25 -3.17
N VAL A 87 18.53 -5.41 -3.61
CA VAL A 87 19.72 -5.51 -4.47
C VAL A 87 19.35 -5.17 -5.91
N ALA A 88 18.22 -5.71 -6.38
CA ALA A 88 17.69 -5.41 -7.70
C ALA A 88 16.90 -4.09 -7.75
N GLY A 89 16.43 -3.59 -6.60
CA GLY A 89 15.60 -2.39 -6.51
C GLY A 89 14.17 -2.60 -7.03
N ILE A 90 13.67 -3.83 -6.95
CA ILE A 90 12.38 -4.26 -7.53
C ILE A 90 11.44 -4.71 -6.41
N VAL A 91 10.15 -4.40 -6.58
CA VAL A 91 9.05 -4.90 -5.77
C VAL A 91 8.24 -5.89 -6.60
N GLU A 92 8.10 -7.10 -6.09
CA GLU A 92 7.30 -8.17 -6.71
C GLU A 92 6.02 -8.39 -5.91
N THR A 93 4.88 -8.49 -6.58
CA THR A 93 3.60 -8.79 -5.93
C THR A 93 3.35 -10.29 -5.92
N THR A 94 3.19 -10.86 -4.72
CA THR A 94 2.76 -12.25 -4.58
C THR A 94 1.24 -12.23 -4.54
N ARG A 95 0.60 -12.33 -5.69
CA ARG A 95 -0.86 -12.51 -5.75
C ARG A 95 -1.16 -13.90 -5.18
N PRO A 96 -1.85 -14.03 -4.03
CA PRO A 96 -2.27 -15.36 -3.61
C PRO A 96 -3.32 -15.82 -4.62
N ASP A 97 -2.99 -16.83 -5.40
CA ASP A 97 -3.97 -17.47 -6.27
C ASP A 97 -5.15 -17.94 -5.40
N ASN A 98 -6.38 -17.69 -5.85
CA ASN A 98 -7.62 -18.05 -5.15
C ASN A 98 -7.64 -19.54 -4.73
N VAL A 99 -6.95 -20.39 -5.51
CA VAL A 99 -6.77 -21.81 -5.23
C VAL A 99 -5.85 -22.05 -4.02
N ASN A 100 -4.75 -21.30 -3.88
CA ASN A 100 -3.82 -21.44 -2.76
C ASN A 100 -4.45 -21.02 -1.42
N SER A 101 -5.35 -20.03 -1.43
CA SER A 101 -6.14 -19.68 -0.24
C SER A 101 -7.13 -20.78 0.18
N GLN A 102 -7.71 -21.52 -0.77
CA GLN A 102 -8.64 -22.62 -0.46
C GLN A 102 -7.93 -23.84 0.14
N TYR A 103 -6.70 -24.14 -0.30
CA TYR A 103 -5.89 -25.20 0.32
C TYR A 103 -5.48 -24.90 1.77
N GLN A 104 -5.23 -23.63 2.12
CA GLN A 104 -4.86 -23.25 3.49
C GLN A 104 -6.02 -23.26 4.48
N VAL A 105 -7.28 -23.22 3.99
CA VAL A 105 -8.49 -23.22 4.81
C VAL A 105 -9.09 -24.62 4.96
N SER A 106 -8.46 -25.65 4.38
CA SER A 106 -8.92 -27.04 4.49
C SER A 106 -8.25 -27.74 5.68
N PRO A 107 -8.83 -27.78 6.90
CA PRO A 107 -8.46 -28.83 7.83
C PRO A 107 -8.93 -30.15 7.20
N ILE A 108 -7.98 -31.05 6.96
CA ILE A 108 -8.30 -32.45 6.70
C ILE A 108 -8.82 -33.02 8.02
N LEU A 109 -10.14 -32.95 8.23
CA LEU A 109 -10.99 -33.92 8.93
C LEU A 109 -12.47 -33.52 8.83
#